data_AF-A0A7S3CIA6-F1
#
_entry.id   AF-A0A7S3CIA6-F1
#
_cell.length_a   1.000
_cell.length_b   1.000
_cell.length_c   1.000
_cell.angle_alpha   90.00
_cell.angle_beta   90.00
_cell.angle_gamma   90.00
#
_symmetry.space_group_name_H-M   'P 1'
#
loop_
_entity.id
_entity.type
_entity.pdbx_description
1 polymer ?
#
loop_
_entity_poly.entity_id
_entity_poly.type
_entity_poly.pdbx_seq_one_letter_code
_entity_poly.pdbx_strand_id
1 'polypeptide(L)'
;SKELTPLLAGVAGGITGAIEISITYPTEYVKTVMQLNPEKNKMGATNLVREIMAKNGYFGMYRGYSALLLFSIPKNYVRFGAFQYAQKSVFTKKQRLDNFCCGLLAGAAESTLVVTPQETLKTKLVHDKLQEQPKYRNLFHGIQEIVKENGVSGLYRGYSATLIKQSSNQGVRFLVYTDTAKYLQDYISTKMICDLIAGGFAGFCSVMANNPVDVIKTRLQGVDGAKYSGFMDCGKKILLENGPLGFYSGVGPRLARVILDVALTFSIFGALKRQ
;
A
#
# COMPACT_ATOMS: atom_id res chain seq x y z
N SER A 1 -2.76 -17.19 28.81
CA SER A 1 -3.13 -16.45 27.60
C SER A 1 -3.33 -17.47 26.49
N LYS A 2 -4.51 -17.54 25.86
CA LYS A 2 -4.72 -18.47 24.74
C LYS A 2 -3.88 -18.00 23.55
N GLU A 3 -2.91 -18.81 23.12
CA GLU A 3 -2.23 -18.58 21.85
C GLU A 3 -3.27 -18.66 20.74
N LEU A 4 -3.46 -17.54 20.03
CA LEU A 4 -4.33 -17.48 18.88
C LEU A 4 -3.74 -18.40 17.81
N THR A 5 -4.44 -19.46 17.40
CA THR A 5 -4.01 -20.32 16.30
C THR A 5 -3.65 -19.46 15.08
N PRO A 6 -2.61 -19.80 14.29
CA PRO A 6 -2.16 -18.98 13.15
C PRO A 6 -3.28 -18.58 12.18
N LEU A 7 -4.28 -19.45 12.01
CA LEU A 7 -5.50 -19.19 11.24
C LEU A 7 -6.35 -18.06 11.85
N LEU A 8 -6.54 -18.08 13.17
CA LEU A 8 -7.34 -17.09 13.91
C LEU A 8 -6.61 -15.73 13.95
N ALA A 9 -5.28 -15.71 14.00
CA ALA A 9 -4.47 -14.50 13.82
C ALA A 9 -4.55 -13.94 12.40
N GLY A 10 -4.56 -14.80 11.38
CA GLY A 10 -4.78 -14.41 9.99
C GLY A 10 -6.17 -13.80 9.75
N VAL A 11 -7.21 -14.41 10.32
CA VAL A 11 -8.60 -13.90 10.25
C VAL A 11 -8.75 -12.58 11.00
N ALA A 12 -8.21 -12.46 12.21
CA ALA A 12 -8.22 -11.21 12.97
C ALA A 12 -7.47 -10.09 12.25
N GLY A 13 -6.34 -10.38 11.60
CA GLY A 13 -5.63 -9.44 10.75
C GLY A 13 -6.39 -9.07 9.48
N GLY A 14 -7.11 -10.02 8.87
CA GLY A 14 -7.99 -9.78 7.73
C GLY A 14 -9.15 -8.85 8.07
N ILE A 15 -9.84 -9.09 9.19
CA ILE A 15 -10.94 -8.25 9.68
C ILE A 15 -10.43 -6.85 10.03
N THR A 16 -9.30 -6.77 10.73
CA THR A 16 -8.69 -5.48 11.06
C THR A 16 -8.36 -4.68 9.80
N GLY A 17 -7.73 -5.32 8.81
CA GLY A 17 -7.44 -4.69 7.52
C GLY A 17 -8.70 -4.30 6.75
N ALA A 18 -9.79 -5.07 6.83
CA ALA A 18 -11.05 -4.72 6.19
C ALA A 18 -11.70 -3.47 6.82
N ILE A 19 -11.68 -3.36 8.15
CA ILE A 19 -12.18 -2.18 8.87
C ILE A 19 -11.31 -0.95 8.58
N GLU A 20 -9.98 -1.11 8.61
CA GLU A 20 -9.03 -0.05 8.25
C GLU A 20 -9.27 0.47 6.82
N ILE A 21 -9.40 -0.44 5.85
CA ILE A 21 -9.70 -0.06 4.46
C ILE A 21 -11.07 0.63 4.41
N SER A 22 -12.09 0.16 5.14
CA SER A 22 -13.41 0.82 5.17
C SER A 22 -13.31 2.30 5.56
N ILE A 23 -12.50 2.60 6.59
CA ILE A 23 -12.34 3.95 7.13
C ILE A 23 -11.49 4.82 6.21
N THR A 24 -10.41 4.27 5.65
CA THR A 24 -9.42 5.03 4.88
C THR A 24 -9.75 5.14 3.39
N TYR A 25 -10.66 4.31 2.88
CA TYR A 25 -10.95 4.22 1.45
C TYR A 25 -11.49 5.51 0.82
N PRO A 26 -12.40 6.28 1.45
CA PRO A 26 -12.89 7.53 0.86
C PRO A 26 -11.74 8.50 0.53
N THR A 27 -10.77 8.64 1.43
CA THR A 27 -9.58 9.49 1.21
C THR A 27 -8.73 8.97 0.06
N GLU A 28 -8.56 7.64 -0.03
CA GLU A 28 -7.80 7.02 -1.11
C GLU A 28 -8.50 7.12 -2.47
N TYR A 29 -9.83 7.05 -2.49
CA TYR A 29 -10.65 7.24 -3.68
C TYR A 29 -10.52 8.67 -4.20
N VAL A 30 -10.71 9.68 -3.35
CA VAL A 30 -10.56 11.10 -3.71
C VAL A 30 -9.16 11.37 -4.28
N LYS A 31 -8.12 10.86 -3.62
CA LYS A 31 -6.74 10.95 -4.11
C LYS A 31 -6.59 10.31 -5.50
N THR A 32 -7.13 9.12 -5.70
CA THR A 32 -7.04 8.40 -6.98
C THR A 32 -7.75 9.19 -8.09
N VAL A 33 -8.93 9.74 -7.84
CA VAL A 33 -9.68 10.56 -8.81
C VAL A 33 -8.92 11.83 -9.19
N MET A 34 -8.32 12.52 -8.21
CA MET A 34 -7.48 13.70 -8.46
C MET A 34 -6.22 13.35 -9.27
N GLN A 35 -5.60 12.21 -8.99
CA GLN A 35 -4.42 11.75 -9.72
C GLN A 35 -4.72 11.34 -11.16
N LEU A 36 -5.92 10.81 -11.43
CA LEU A 36 -6.34 10.40 -12.77
C LEU A 36 -6.89 11.56 -13.61
N ASN A 37 -7.43 12.62 -12.97
CA ASN A 37 -8.06 13.74 -13.67
C ASN A 37 -7.44 15.09 -13.28
N PRO A 38 -6.60 15.71 -14.14
CA PRO A 38 -5.99 17.01 -13.88
C PRO A 38 -6.99 18.13 -13.58
N GLU A 39 -8.16 18.12 -14.24
CA GLU A 39 -9.24 19.09 -14.00
C GLU A 39 -9.84 18.95 -12.59
N LYS A 40 -10.05 17.70 -12.13
CA LYS A 40 -10.52 17.44 -10.76
C LYS A 40 -9.46 17.77 -9.71
N ASN A 41 -8.18 17.68 -10.06
CA ASN A 41 -7.09 18.09 -9.18
C ASN A 41 -7.11 19.61 -8.91
N LYS A 42 -7.35 20.43 -9.95
CA LYS A 42 -7.44 21.90 -9.83
C LYS A 42 -8.61 22.36 -8.96
N MET A 43 -9.72 21.62 -8.93
CA MET A 43 -10.87 21.93 -8.09
C MET A 43 -10.57 21.81 -6.59
N GLY A 44 -9.58 21.01 -6.20
CA GLY A 44 -9.23 20.72 -4.81
C GLY A 44 -10.09 19.61 -4.18
N ALA A 45 -9.53 18.94 -3.17
CA ALA A 45 -10.12 17.74 -2.56
C ALA A 45 -11.51 17.97 -1.95
N THR A 46 -11.74 19.13 -1.33
CA THR A 46 -13.01 19.47 -0.67
C THR A 46 -14.15 19.67 -1.66
N ASN A 47 -13.88 20.37 -2.76
CA ASN A 47 -14.86 20.59 -3.83
C ASN A 47 -15.15 19.29 -4.58
N LEU A 48 -14.14 18.44 -4.79
CA LEU A 48 -14.33 17.12 -5.38
C LEU A 48 -15.21 16.22 -4.50
N VAL A 49 -15.00 16.21 -3.18
CA VAL A 49 -15.86 15.48 -2.24
C VAL A 49 -17.30 16.01 -2.33
N ARG A 50 -17.49 17.34 -2.34
CA ARG A 50 -18.82 17.94 -2.48
C ARG A 50 -19.51 17.55 -3.79
N GLU A 51 -18.79 17.53 -4.91
CA GLU A 51 -19.33 17.11 -6.20
C GLU A 51 -19.70 15.61 -6.22
N ILE A 52 -18.86 14.75 -5.66
CA ILE A 52 -19.14 13.30 -5.57
C ILE A 52 -20.38 13.07 -4.71
N MET A 53 -20.50 13.75 -3.57
CA MET A 53 -21.65 13.67 -2.68
C MET A 53 -22.93 14.15 -3.38
N ALA A 54 -22.86 15.22 -4.18
CA ALA A 54 -24.00 15.75 -4.91
C ALA A 54 -24.45 14.84 -6.09
N LYS A 55 -23.51 14.22 -6.81
CA LYS A 55 -23.83 13.37 -7.99
C LYS A 55 -24.14 11.92 -7.64
N ASN A 56 -23.40 11.33 -6.70
CA ASN A 56 -23.38 9.89 -6.47
C ASN A 56 -23.71 9.51 -5.02
N GLY A 57 -23.97 10.49 -4.15
CA GLY A 57 -24.18 10.27 -2.71
C GLY A 57 -22.94 9.75 -1.97
N TYR A 58 -23.14 9.39 -0.69
CA TYR A 58 -22.07 8.89 0.18
C TYR A 58 -21.38 7.63 -0.35
N PHE A 59 -22.15 6.68 -0.88
CA PHE A 59 -21.62 5.43 -1.44
C PHE A 59 -20.85 5.63 -2.76
N GLY A 60 -20.94 6.82 -3.38
CA GLY A 60 -20.13 7.19 -4.54
C GLY A 60 -18.63 7.13 -4.28
N MET A 61 -18.18 7.36 -3.04
CA MET A 61 -16.76 7.30 -2.65
C MET A 61 -16.26 5.86 -2.43
N TYR A 62 -17.15 4.87 -2.41
CA TYR A 62 -16.81 3.45 -2.24
C TYR A 62 -16.69 2.69 -3.58
N ARG A 63 -16.60 3.41 -4.70
CA ARG A 63 -16.46 2.81 -6.04
C ARG A 63 -15.09 2.17 -6.24
N GLY A 64 -15.04 0.84 -6.29
CA GLY A 64 -13.80 0.04 -6.41
C GLY A 64 -13.32 -0.53 -5.07
N TYR A 65 -14.05 -0.27 -3.99
CA TYR A 65 -13.78 -0.76 -2.63
C TYR A 65 -13.69 -2.29 -2.56
N SER A 66 -14.57 -2.99 -3.27
CA SER A 66 -14.61 -4.45 -3.29
C SER A 66 -13.31 -5.09 -3.78
N ALA A 67 -12.54 -4.43 -4.65
CA ALA A 67 -11.23 -4.91 -5.07
C ALA A 67 -10.24 -4.87 -3.91
N LEU A 68 -10.21 -3.79 -3.14
CA LEU A 68 -9.28 -3.67 -2.02
C LEU A 68 -9.61 -4.65 -0.91
N LEU A 69 -10.89 -4.82 -0.61
CA LEU A 69 -11.32 -5.74 0.44
C LEU A 69 -11.05 -7.21 0.05
N LEU A 70 -11.39 -7.61 -1.18
CA LEU A 70 -11.16 -8.97 -1.68
C LEU A 70 -9.68 -9.36 -1.65
N PHE A 71 -8.80 -8.46 -2.08
CA PHE A 71 -7.38 -8.74 -2.16
C PHE A 71 -6.60 -8.48 -0.86
N SER A 72 -7.22 -7.86 0.16
CA SER A 72 -6.55 -7.57 1.45
C SER A 72 -6.08 -8.83 2.18
N ILE A 73 -6.94 -9.85 2.25
CA ILE A 73 -6.61 -11.13 2.92
C ILE A 73 -5.53 -11.90 2.15
N PRO A 74 -5.68 -12.17 0.83
CA PRO A 74 -4.63 -12.80 0.04
C PRO A 74 -3.29 -12.07 0.11
N LYS A 75 -3.31 -10.73 0.08
CA LYS A 75 -2.09 -9.90 0.15
C LYS A 75 -1.32 -10.19 1.44
N ASN A 76 -1.99 -10.11 2.59
CA ASN A 76 -1.35 -10.34 3.88
C ASN A 76 -0.89 -11.79 4.03
N TYR A 77 -1.67 -12.75 3.55
CA TYR A 77 -1.31 -14.16 3.59
C TYR A 77 -0.03 -14.44 2.79
N VAL A 78 0.05 -13.97 1.55
CA VAL A 78 1.24 -14.13 0.70
C VAL A 78 2.44 -13.45 1.33
N ARG A 79 2.30 -12.22 1.82
CA ARG A 79 3.40 -11.47 2.46
C ARG A 79 3.99 -12.23 3.64
N PHE A 80 3.17 -12.58 4.63
CA PHE A 80 3.66 -13.23 5.84
C PHE A 80 4.07 -14.68 5.60
N GLY A 81 3.36 -15.40 4.73
CA GLY A 81 3.70 -16.75 4.33
C GLY A 81 5.04 -16.81 3.60
N ALA A 82 5.26 -15.93 2.61
CA ALA A 82 6.52 -15.84 1.89
C ALA A 82 7.69 -15.42 2.79
N PHE A 83 7.46 -14.47 3.71
CA PHE A 83 8.48 -14.08 4.69
C PHE A 83 8.89 -15.24 5.60
N GLN A 84 7.92 -15.96 6.17
CA GLN A 84 8.21 -17.12 7.03
C GLN A 84 8.88 -18.26 6.26
N TYR A 85 8.45 -18.51 5.02
CA TYR A 85 9.05 -19.50 4.15
C TYR A 85 10.50 -19.16 3.83
N ALA A 86 10.79 -17.90 3.47
CA ALA A 86 12.14 -17.43 3.19
C ALA A 86 13.05 -17.52 4.43
N GLN A 87 12.54 -17.15 5.59
CA GLN A 87 13.30 -17.22 6.85
C GLN A 87 13.62 -18.67 7.27
N LYS A 88 12.73 -19.62 6.98
CA LYS A 88 12.93 -21.03 7.33
C LYS A 88 13.79 -21.79 6.31
N SER A 89 13.61 -21.52 5.02
CA SER A 89 14.15 -22.36 3.95
C SER A 89 15.36 -21.77 3.22
N VAL A 90 15.48 -20.44 3.18
CA VAL A 90 16.49 -19.75 2.37
C VAL A 90 17.55 -19.08 3.25
N PHE A 91 17.14 -18.41 4.32
CA PHE A 91 18.04 -17.60 5.16
C PHE A 91 18.02 -18.02 6.64
N THR A 92 18.66 -19.14 6.94
CA THR A 92 18.67 -19.77 8.26
C THR A 92 19.54 -19.07 9.31
N LYS A 93 20.48 -18.21 8.87
CA LYS A 93 21.45 -17.53 9.76
C LYS A 93 20.86 -16.35 10.54
N LYS A 94 19.63 -15.91 10.21
CA LYS A 94 18.86 -14.84 10.88
C LYS A 94 19.64 -13.53 11.08
N GLN A 95 20.57 -13.22 10.19
CA GLN A 95 21.31 -11.96 10.23
C GLN A 95 20.44 -10.77 9.76
N ARG A 96 20.91 -9.54 9.98
CA ARG A 96 20.19 -8.34 9.52
C ARG A 96 19.93 -8.37 8.01
N LEU A 97 20.95 -8.68 7.21
CA LEU A 97 20.82 -8.78 5.76
C LEU A 97 19.85 -9.90 5.33
N ASP A 98 19.84 -11.02 6.05
CA ASP A 98 18.89 -12.12 5.80
C ASP A 98 17.43 -11.68 5.97
N ASN A 99 17.13 -10.94 7.04
CA ASN A 99 15.78 -10.42 7.29
C ASN A 99 15.36 -9.40 6.23
N PHE A 100 16.30 -8.57 5.77
CA PHE A 100 16.06 -7.65 4.65
C PHE A 100 15.75 -8.42 3.36
N CYS A 101 16.56 -9.43 3.01
CA CYS A 101 16.34 -10.28 1.83
C CYS A 101 15.04 -11.07 1.92
N CYS A 102 14.67 -11.60 3.09
CA CYS A 102 13.37 -12.22 3.33
C CYS A 102 12.23 -11.21 3.09
N GLY A 103 12.39 -9.98 3.55
CA GLY A 103 11.44 -8.89 3.30
C GLY A 103 11.32 -8.54 1.82
N LEU A 104 12.44 -8.49 1.09
CA LEU A 104 12.45 -8.28 -0.36
C LEU A 104 11.69 -9.39 -1.10
N LEU A 105 11.96 -10.66 -0.77
CA LEU A 105 11.26 -11.80 -1.38
C LEU A 105 9.77 -11.82 -1.05
N ALA A 106 9.43 -11.50 0.20
CA ALA A 106 8.04 -11.38 0.62
C ALA A 106 7.30 -10.27 -0.14
N GLY A 107 7.92 -9.10 -0.29
CA GLY A 107 7.39 -8.00 -1.08
C GLY A 107 7.29 -8.34 -2.57
N ALA A 108 8.24 -9.09 -3.10
CA ALA A 108 8.20 -9.56 -4.48
C ALA A 108 7.01 -10.50 -4.70
N ALA A 109 6.87 -11.55 -3.88
CA ALA A 109 5.76 -12.50 -3.97
C ALA A 109 4.39 -11.81 -3.81
N GLU A 110 4.27 -10.91 -2.81
CA GLU A 110 3.06 -10.10 -2.59
C GLU A 110 2.74 -9.25 -3.83
N SER A 111 3.76 -8.63 -4.43
CA SER A 111 3.59 -7.77 -5.59
C SER A 111 3.09 -8.53 -6.82
N THR A 112 3.73 -9.66 -7.13
CA THR A 112 3.43 -10.47 -8.32
C THR A 112 2.06 -11.12 -8.20
N LEU A 113 1.76 -11.75 -7.07
CA LEU A 113 0.57 -12.58 -6.96
C LEU A 113 -0.70 -11.77 -6.68
N VAL A 114 -0.57 -10.62 -6.01
CA VAL A 114 -1.74 -9.90 -5.47
C VAL A 114 -1.75 -8.42 -5.84
N VAL A 115 -0.69 -7.68 -5.51
CA VAL A 115 -0.77 -6.20 -5.54
C VAL A 115 -0.82 -5.67 -6.97
N THR A 116 -0.02 -6.21 -7.90
CA THR A 116 -0.04 -5.77 -9.29
C THR A 116 -1.39 -5.98 -9.99
N PRO A 117 -2.02 -7.18 -9.94
CA PRO A 117 -3.36 -7.34 -10.51
C PRO A 117 -4.41 -6.50 -9.77
N GLN A 118 -4.30 -6.36 -8.44
CA GLN A 118 -5.19 -5.53 -7.63
C GLN A 118 -5.12 -4.04 -8.00
N GLU A 119 -3.93 -3.45 -8.13
CA GLU A 119 -3.72 -2.05 -8.50
C GLU A 119 -4.23 -1.77 -9.91
N THR A 120 -3.93 -2.66 -10.86
CA THR A 120 -4.40 -2.54 -12.25
C THR A 120 -5.91 -2.60 -12.34
N LEU A 121 -6.53 -3.54 -11.62
CA LEU A 121 -7.99 -3.69 -11.61
C LEU A 121 -8.67 -2.50 -10.92
N LYS A 122 -8.14 -2.05 -9.78
CA LYS A 122 -8.64 -0.86 -9.07
C LYS A 122 -8.61 0.37 -9.98
N THR A 123 -7.48 0.64 -10.62
CA THR A 123 -7.33 1.83 -11.48
C THR A 123 -8.26 1.78 -12.68
N LYS A 124 -8.38 0.63 -13.36
CA LYS A 124 -9.29 0.45 -14.50
C LYS A 124 -10.76 0.57 -14.10
N LEU A 125 -11.18 -0.07 -13.00
CA LEU A 125 -12.57 0.02 -12.53
C LEU A 125 -12.95 1.43 -12.08
N VAL A 126 -12.03 2.14 -11.43
CA VAL A 126 -12.25 3.54 -11.03
C VAL A 126 -12.33 4.44 -12.26
N HIS A 127 -11.41 4.28 -13.21
CA HIS A 127 -11.40 5.06 -14.46
C HIS A 127 -12.66 4.84 -15.30
N ASP A 128 -13.07 3.59 -15.48
CA ASP A 128 -14.28 3.21 -16.23
C ASP A 128 -15.56 3.80 -15.62
N LYS A 129 -15.68 3.79 -14.29
CA LYS A 129 -16.81 4.39 -13.58
C LYS A 129 -16.85 5.92 -13.61
N LEU A 130 -15.79 6.57 -14.12
CA LEU A 130 -15.77 8.01 -14.37
C LEU A 130 -16.16 8.36 -15.81
N GLN A 131 -16.25 7.37 -16.71
CA GLN A 131 -16.72 7.57 -18.08
C GLN A 131 -18.25 7.66 -18.14
N GLU A 132 -18.77 8.33 -19.17
CA GLU A 132 -20.22 8.47 -19.39
C GLU A 132 -20.91 7.13 -19.66
N GLN A 133 -20.17 6.17 -20.24
CA GLN A 133 -20.64 4.80 -20.48
C GLN A 133 -19.69 3.77 -19.86
N PRO A 134 -19.92 3.35 -18.60
CA PRO A 134 -19.08 2.37 -17.93
C PRO A 134 -19.19 0.99 -18.58
N LYS A 135 -18.05 0.40 -18.93
CA LYS A 135 -17.93 -0.91 -19.57
C LYS A 135 -17.93 -2.06 -18.55
N TYR A 136 -17.40 -1.85 -17.35
CA TYR A 136 -17.27 -2.90 -16.33
C TYR A 136 -18.43 -2.88 -15.35
N ARG A 137 -19.24 -3.93 -15.38
CA ARG A 137 -20.35 -4.12 -14.42
C ARG A 137 -19.83 -4.38 -13.00
N ASN A 138 -18.93 -5.36 -12.89
CA ASN A 138 -18.47 -5.94 -11.63
C ASN A 138 -16.96 -6.15 -11.65
N LEU A 139 -16.37 -6.41 -10.48
CA LEU A 139 -14.96 -6.75 -10.36
C LEU A 139 -14.56 -7.96 -11.23
N PHE A 140 -15.33 -9.05 -11.13
CA PHE A 140 -15.07 -10.28 -11.88
C PHE A 140 -15.26 -10.08 -13.39
N HIS A 141 -16.27 -9.31 -13.79
CA HIS A 141 -16.47 -8.91 -15.18
C HIS A 141 -15.30 -8.07 -15.70
N GLY A 142 -14.76 -7.17 -14.86
CA GLY A 142 -13.55 -6.42 -15.16
C GLY A 142 -12.34 -7.31 -15.40
N ILE A 143 -12.11 -8.31 -14.53
CA ILE A 143 -11.02 -9.28 -14.73
C ILE A 143 -11.20 -10.04 -16.04
N GLN A 144 -12.40 -10.58 -16.28
CA GLN A 144 -12.71 -11.36 -17.48
C GLN A 144 -12.49 -10.54 -18.76
N GLU A 145 -12.99 -9.31 -18.80
CA GLU A 145 -12.88 -8.43 -19.96
C GLU A 145 -11.42 -8.00 -20.20
N ILE A 146 -10.68 -7.67 -19.14
CA ILE A 146 -9.25 -7.32 -19.26
C ILE A 146 -8.45 -8.49 -19.83
N VAL A 147 -8.69 -9.71 -19.34
CA VAL A 147 -8.01 -10.92 -19.81
C VAL A 147 -8.41 -11.25 -21.25
N LYS A 148 -9.67 -11.03 -21.63
CA LYS A 148 -10.16 -11.23 -23.00
C LYS A 148 -9.53 -10.26 -24.00
N GLU A 149 -9.36 -8.99 -23.62
CA GLU A 149 -8.81 -7.95 -24.51
C GLU A 149 -7.29 -7.94 -24.59
N ASN A 150 -6.61 -8.05 -23.45
CA ASN A 150 -5.17 -7.80 -23.33
C ASN A 150 -4.40 -9.02 -22.82
N GLY A 151 -5.06 -10.17 -22.63
CA GLY A 151 -4.47 -11.33 -21.99
C GLY A 151 -4.11 -11.09 -20.52
N VAL A 152 -3.38 -12.04 -19.95
CA VAL A 152 -2.88 -11.96 -18.56
C VAL A 152 -1.92 -10.78 -18.38
N SER A 153 -1.13 -10.43 -19.42
CA SER A 153 -0.22 -9.28 -19.37
C SER A 153 -0.95 -7.95 -19.14
N GLY A 154 -2.23 -7.86 -19.52
CA GLY A 154 -3.10 -6.73 -19.24
C GLY A 154 -3.31 -6.44 -17.74
N LEU A 155 -3.18 -7.46 -16.87
CA LEU A 155 -3.24 -7.33 -15.41
C LEU A 155 -1.91 -6.95 -14.76
N TYR A 156 -0.80 -7.06 -15.51
CA TYR A 156 0.56 -6.81 -15.04
C TYR A 156 1.17 -5.51 -15.58
N ARG A 157 0.32 -4.58 -16.06
CA ARG A 157 0.79 -3.25 -16.47
C ARG A 157 1.37 -2.50 -15.27
N GLY A 158 2.62 -2.07 -15.39
CA GLY A 158 3.35 -1.40 -14.30
C GLY A 158 4.01 -2.35 -13.30
N TYR A 159 4.06 -3.66 -13.59
CA TYR A 159 4.64 -4.68 -12.72
C TYR A 159 6.02 -4.32 -12.16
N SER A 160 6.97 -3.89 -12.99
CA SER A 160 8.33 -3.54 -12.54
C SER A 160 8.33 -2.42 -11.48
N ALA A 161 7.52 -1.39 -11.69
CA ALA A 161 7.41 -0.26 -10.77
C ALA A 161 6.67 -0.61 -9.48
N THR A 162 5.73 -1.57 -9.52
CA THR A 162 5.04 -2.07 -8.32
C THR A 162 5.91 -3.05 -7.55
N LEU A 163 6.63 -3.93 -8.25
CA LEU A 163 7.60 -4.88 -7.70
C LEU A 163 8.69 -4.15 -6.91
N ILE A 164 9.39 -3.19 -7.52
CA ILE A 164 10.46 -2.45 -6.85
C ILE A 164 9.93 -1.75 -5.60
N LYS A 165 8.78 -1.06 -5.71
CA LYS A 165 8.17 -0.35 -4.60
C LYS A 165 7.82 -1.29 -3.45
N GLN A 166 7.15 -2.40 -3.73
CA GLN A 166 6.69 -3.32 -2.69
C GLN A 166 7.84 -4.11 -2.07
N SER A 167 8.78 -4.59 -2.87
CA SER A 167 9.98 -5.26 -2.37
C SER A 167 10.78 -4.35 -1.44
N SER A 168 11.13 -3.13 -1.87
CA SER A 168 11.90 -2.19 -1.05
C SER A 168 11.17 -1.79 0.24
N ASN A 169 9.86 -1.53 0.15
CA ASN A 169 9.02 -1.21 1.30
C ASN A 169 9.00 -2.35 2.33
N GLN A 170 8.82 -3.60 1.89
CA GLN A 170 8.80 -4.73 2.82
C GLN A 170 10.19 -5.10 3.34
N GLY A 171 11.23 -4.98 2.52
CA GLY A 171 12.62 -5.18 2.95
C GLY A 171 12.97 -4.28 4.13
N VAL A 172 12.79 -2.96 3.98
CA VAL A 172 13.09 -1.99 5.05
C VAL A 172 12.17 -2.21 6.25
N ARG A 173 10.87 -2.42 6.02
CA ARG A 173 9.90 -2.58 7.11
C ARG A 173 10.18 -3.82 7.96
N PHE A 174 10.47 -4.97 7.35
CA PHE A 174 10.78 -6.18 8.11
C PHE A 174 12.13 -6.10 8.80
N LEU A 175 13.15 -5.52 8.15
CA LEU A 175 14.45 -5.28 8.78
C LEU A 175 14.31 -4.46 10.06
N VAL A 176 13.74 -3.25 9.94
CA VAL A 176 13.59 -2.31 11.07
C VAL A 176 12.67 -2.88 12.14
N TYR A 177 11.58 -3.55 11.74
CA TYR A 177 10.69 -4.20 12.71
C TYR A 177 11.42 -5.27 13.52
N THR A 178 12.19 -6.15 12.88
CA THR A 178 12.90 -7.23 13.59
C THR A 178 13.98 -6.70 14.54
N ASP A 179 14.73 -5.69 14.13
CA ASP A 179 15.75 -5.07 14.98
C ASP A 179 15.12 -4.34 16.17
N THR A 180 14.07 -3.54 15.91
CA THR A 180 13.39 -2.75 16.94
C THR A 180 12.63 -3.63 17.92
N ALA A 181 11.95 -4.67 17.43
CA ALA A 181 11.22 -5.61 18.28
C ALA A 181 12.16 -6.42 19.18
N LYS A 182 13.34 -6.84 18.68
CA LYS A 182 14.34 -7.51 19.51
C LYS A 182 14.83 -6.61 20.65
N TYR A 183 15.16 -5.35 20.33
CA TYR A 183 15.62 -4.39 21.33
C TYR A 183 14.54 -4.07 22.37
N LEU A 184 13.29 -3.87 21.94
CA LEU A 184 12.18 -3.50 22.84
C LEU A 184 11.67 -4.66 23.70
N GLN A 185 11.87 -5.91 23.29
CA GLN A 185 11.46 -7.09 24.08
C GLN A 185 12.18 -7.16 25.43
N ASP A 186 13.38 -6.62 25.53
CA ASP A 186 14.16 -6.58 26.78
C ASP A 186 13.61 -5.56 27.79
N TYR A 187 12.83 -4.56 27.33
CA TYR A 187 12.31 -3.47 28.16
C TYR A 187 10.78 -3.51 28.34
N ILE A 188 10.04 -4.15 27.42
CA ILE A 188 8.58 -4.16 27.41
C ILE A 188 8.07 -5.59 27.39
N SER A 189 7.54 -6.06 28.53
CA SER A 189 6.98 -7.41 28.67
C SER A 189 5.72 -7.65 27.83
N THR A 190 4.99 -6.58 27.49
CA THR A 190 3.76 -6.68 26.70
C THR A 190 4.08 -6.75 25.20
N LYS A 191 4.09 -7.97 24.65
CA LYS A 191 4.34 -8.24 23.22
C LYS A 191 3.55 -7.35 22.26
N MET A 192 2.29 -7.05 22.58
CA MET A 192 1.44 -6.21 21.73
C MET A 192 1.94 -4.76 21.62
N ILE A 193 2.42 -4.18 22.72
CA ILE A 193 2.95 -2.81 22.76
C ILE A 193 4.32 -2.77 22.07
N CYS A 194 5.16 -3.78 22.30
CA CYS A 194 6.42 -3.95 21.58
C CYS A 194 6.21 -4.02 20.06
N ASP A 195 5.29 -4.89 19.60
CA ASP A 195 4.98 -5.05 18.18
C ASP A 195 4.42 -3.76 17.55
N LEU A 196 3.65 -2.97 18.31
CA LEU A 196 3.14 -1.68 17.89
C LEU A 196 4.25 -0.66 17.68
N ILE A 197 5.10 -0.45 18.69
CA ILE A 197 6.16 0.56 18.63
C ILE A 197 7.16 0.17 17.53
N ALA A 198 7.56 -1.10 17.48
CA ALA A 198 8.42 -1.62 16.43
C ALA A 198 7.77 -1.49 15.05
N GLY A 199 6.48 -1.78 14.93
CA GLY A 199 5.73 -1.66 13.68
C GLY A 199 5.57 -0.21 13.20
N GLY A 200 5.31 0.71 14.11
CA GLY A 200 5.20 2.14 13.83
C GLY A 200 6.54 2.76 13.45
N PHE A 201 7.61 2.44 14.17
CA PHE A 201 8.95 2.89 13.85
C PHE A 201 9.44 2.32 12.51
N ALA A 202 9.18 1.03 12.26
CA ALA A 202 9.45 0.42 10.95
C ALA A 202 8.66 1.08 9.82
N GLY A 203 7.41 1.46 10.07
CA GLY A 203 6.60 2.23 9.13
C GLY A 203 7.21 3.60 8.83
N PHE A 204 7.63 4.33 9.85
CA PHE A 204 8.32 5.63 9.72
C PHE A 204 9.60 5.51 8.88
N CYS A 205 10.50 4.59 9.24
CA CYS A 205 11.75 4.38 8.53
C CYS A 205 11.52 3.96 7.07
N SER A 206 10.51 3.12 6.81
CA SER A 206 10.17 2.72 5.45
C SER A 206 9.64 3.89 4.61
N VAL A 207 8.81 4.77 5.20
CA VAL A 207 8.37 5.98 4.50
C VAL A 207 9.55 6.86 4.16
N MET A 208 10.46 7.11 5.11
CA MET A 208 11.64 7.94 4.87
C MET A 208 12.55 7.36 3.77
N ALA A 209 12.78 6.04 3.78
CA ALA A 209 13.60 5.38 2.77
C ALA A 209 12.97 5.41 1.37
N ASN A 210 11.65 5.24 1.26
CA ASN A 210 10.97 5.13 -0.04
C ASN A 210 10.43 6.45 -0.58
N ASN A 211 10.38 7.52 0.23
CA ASN A 211 9.84 8.80 -0.22
C ASN A 211 10.55 9.38 -1.44
N PRO A 212 11.89 9.36 -1.55
CA PRO A 212 12.59 9.88 -2.72
C PRO A 212 12.17 9.19 -4.02
N VAL A 213 12.09 7.86 -3.99
CA VAL A 213 11.68 7.04 -5.15
C VAL A 213 10.24 7.35 -5.56
N ASP A 214 9.36 7.49 -4.58
CA ASP A 214 7.96 7.79 -4.83
C ASP A 214 7.75 9.21 -5.36
N VAL A 215 8.51 10.21 -4.90
CA VAL A 215 8.45 11.58 -5.42
C VAL A 215 8.88 11.61 -6.88
N ILE A 216 9.99 10.96 -7.22
CA ILE A 216 10.47 10.85 -8.61
C ILE A 216 9.40 10.15 -9.48
N LYS A 217 8.86 9.01 -9.02
CA LYS A 217 7.80 8.29 -9.74
C LYS A 217 6.56 9.15 -9.96
N THR A 218 6.12 9.89 -8.94
CA THR A 218 4.93 10.74 -9.02
C THR A 218 5.14 11.92 -9.98
N ARG A 219 6.34 12.52 -10.01
CA ARG A 219 6.69 13.59 -10.96
C ARG A 219 6.75 13.08 -12.40
N LEU A 220 7.33 11.91 -12.62
CA LEU A 220 7.38 11.26 -13.93
C LEU A 220 6.01 10.85 -14.47
N GLN A 221 5.12 10.38 -13.60
CA GLN A 221 3.77 9.97 -13.96
C GLN A 221 2.77 11.14 -13.97
N GLY A 222 3.19 12.32 -13.52
CA GLY A 222 2.37 13.51 -13.45
C GLY A 222 2.24 14.24 -14.79
N VAL A 223 1.49 15.34 -14.78
CA VAL A 223 1.22 16.18 -15.97
C VAL A 223 2.51 16.75 -16.58
N ASP A 224 3.52 16.99 -15.75
CA ASP A 224 4.85 17.46 -16.16
C ASP A 224 5.82 16.32 -16.54
N GLY A 225 5.35 15.07 -16.61
CA GLY A 225 6.17 13.89 -16.88
C GLY A 225 6.98 13.99 -18.18
N ALA A 226 6.41 14.61 -19.21
CA ALA A 226 7.05 14.82 -20.51
C ALA A 226 8.29 15.75 -20.45
N LYS A 227 8.47 16.52 -19.37
CA LYS A 227 9.64 17.38 -19.15
C LYS A 227 10.87 16.60 -18.68
N TYR A 228 10.70 15.32 -18.37
CA TYR A 228 11.75 14.46 -17.83
C TYR A 228 12.07 13.34 -18.83
N SER A 229 13.35 13.18 -19.17
CA SER A 229 13.80 12.12 -20.09
C SER A 229 13.86 10.74 -19.43
N GLY A 230 13.77 10.68 -18.10
CA GLY A 230 13.74 9.44 -17.34
C GLY A 230 13.92 9.63 -15.84
N PHE A 231 14.04 8.52 -15.11
CA PHE A 231 14.11 8.50 -13.65
C PHE A 231 15.30 9.30 -13.08
N MET A 232 16.49 9.13 -13.66
CA MET A 232 17.68 9.85 -13.23
C MET A 232 17.64 11.34 -13.58
N ASP A 233 17.06 11.69 -14.73
CA ASP A 233 16.89 13.09 -15.14
C ASP A 233 15.91 13.83 -14.22
N CYS A 234 14.79 13.19 -13.89
CA CYS A 234 13.84 13.72 -12.92
C CYS A 234 14.48 13.90 -11.53
N GLY A 235 15.23 12.91 -11.05
CA GLY A 235 15.98 13.01 -9.79
C GLY A 235 16.98 14.17 -9.78
N LYS A 236 17.78 14.33 -10.85
CA LYS A 236 18.73 15.44 -10.97
C LYS A 236 18.03 16.79 -10.97
N LYS A 237 16.95 16.95 -11.75
CA LYS A 237 16.17 18.20 -11.79
C LYS A 237 15.53 18.54 -10.44
N ILE A 238 14.99 17.54 -9.73
CA ILE A 238 14.47 17.76 -8.36
C ILE A 238 15.58 18.27 -7.43
N LEU A 239 16.77 17.66 -7.48
CA LEU A 239 17.90 18.06 -6.65
C LEU A 239 18.38 19.48 -6.98
N LEU A 240 18.40 19.85 -8.26
CA LEU A 240 18.84 21.17 -8.72
C LEU A 240 17.81 22.28 -8.41
N GLU A 241 16.51 22.00 -8.56
CA GLU A 241 15.44 22.99 -8.38
C GLU A 241 15.00 23.16 -6.92
N ASN A 242 14.89 22.05 -6.18
CA ASN A 242 14.27 22.01 -4.84
C ASN A 242 15.23 21.51 -3.76
N GLY A 243 16.47 21.20 -4.12
CA GLY A 243 17.44 20.62 -3.20
C GLY A 243 17.05 19.21 -2.70
N PRO A 244 17.79 18.68 -1.71
CA PRO A 244 17.54 17.35 -1.15
C PRO A 244 16.18 17.25 -0.43
N LEU A 245 15.64 18.37 0.07
CA LEU A 245 14.31 18.40 0.70
C LEU A 245 13.17 18.21 -0.31
N GLY A 246 13.41 18.47 -1.60
CA GLY A 246 12.45 18.19 -2.68
C GLY A 246 12.01 16.72 -2.72
N PHE A 247 12.91 15.79 -2.39
CA PHE A 247 12.61 14.35 -2.30
C PHE A 247 11.74 13.96 -1.11
N TYR A 248 11.59 14.85 -0.12
CA TYR A 248 10.76 14.65 1.07
C TYR A 248 9.44 15.42 1.01
N SER A 249 9.13 16.04 -0.14
CA SER A 249 7.83 16.65 -0.39
C SER A 249 6.71 15.62 -0.22
N GLY A 250 5.67 15.99 0.54
CA GLY A 250 4.54 15.12 0.84
C GLY A 250 4.78 14.04 1.90
N VAL A 251 5.91 14.08 2.62
CA VAL A 251 6.20 13.12 3.70
C VAL A 251 5.23 13.25 4.87
N GLY A 252 4.80 14.46 5.22
CA GLY A 252 3.87 14.72 6.33
C GLY A 252 2.55 13.93 6.22
N PRO A 253 1.78 14.10 5.12
CA PRO A 253 0.56 13.31 4.89
C PRO A 253 0.79 11.79 4.88
N ARG A 254 1.95 11.32 4.40
CA ARG A 254 2.30 9.90 4.40
C ARG A 254 2.55 9.35 5.80
N LEU A 255 3.28 10.10 6.62
CA LEU A 255 3.52 9.74 8.01
C LEU A 255 2.23 9.77 8.83
N ALA A 256 1.36 10.76 8.60
CA ALA A 256 0.05 10.83 9.24
C ALA A 256 -0.77 9.57 8.94
N ARG A 257 -0.77 9.12 7.68
CA ARG A 257 -1.40 7.86 7.28
C ARG A 257 -0.81 6.66 8.03
N VAL A 258 0.52 6.52 8.09
CA VAL A 258 1.16 5.40 8.81
C VAL A 258 0.78 5.39 10.29
N ILE A 259 0.75 6.55 10.94
CA ILE A 259 0.35 6.67 12.35
C ILE A 259 -1.10 6.23 12.54
N LEU A 260 -2.01 6.67 11.66
CA LEU A 260 -3.41 6.26 11.68
C LEU A 260 -3.56 4.76 11.45
N ASP A 261 -2.87 4.20 10.46
CA ASP A 261 -2.90 2.76 10.15
C ASP A 261 -2.47 1.93 11.37
N VAL A 262 -1.40 2.35 12.05
CA VAL A 262 -0.89 1.68 13.27
C VAL A 262 -1.86 1.84 14.44
N ALA A 263 -2.44 3.02 14.65
CA ALA A 263 -3.39 3.29 15.72
C ALA A 263 -4.70 2.50 15.55
N LEU A 264 -5.23 2.44 14.31
CA LEU A 264 -6.42 1.65 13.97
C LEU A 264 -6.15 0.16 14.17
N THR A 265 -5.02 -0.34 13.64
CA THR A 265 -4.62 -1.74 13.80
C THR A 265 -4.57 -2.11 15.27
N PHE A 266 -3.93 -1.30 16.11
CA PHE A 266 -3.84 -1.55 17.55
C PHE A 266 -5.20 -1.55 18.25
N SER A 267 -6.03 -0.53 17.98
CA SER A 267 -7.33 -0.38 18.62
C SER A 267 -8.23 -1.58 18.29
N ILE A 268 -8.22 -2.03 17.04
CA ILE A 268 -9.04 -3.14 16.56
C ILE A 268 -8.49 -4.48 17.06
N PHE A 269 -7.19 -4.75 16.95
CA PHE A 269 -6.60 -5.97 17.52
C PHE A 269 -6.74 -6.04 19.04
N GLY A 270 -6.63 -4.90 19.72
CA GLY A 270 -6.80 -4.79 21.17
C GLY A 270 -8.23 -5.09 21.59
N ALA A 271 -9.21 -4.63 20.82
CA ALA A 271 -10.61 -4.97 21.03
C ALA A 271 -10.92 -6.45 20.76
N LEU A 272 -10.43 -6.99 19.64
CA LEU A 272 -10.66 -8.39 19.23
C LEU A 272 -10.03 -9.41 20.18
N LYS A 273 -8.92 -9.07 20.84
CA LYS A 273 -8.23 -9.96 21.79
C LYS A 273 -8.79 -9.88 23.22
N ARG A 274 -9.60 -8.85 23.52
CA ARG A 274 -10.28 -8.69 24.83
C ARG A 274 -11.61 -9.46 24.91
N GLN A 275 -12.14 -9.92 23.77
CA GLN A 275 -13.26 -10.86 23.69
C GLN A 275 -12.75 -12.30 23.69
#